data_AF-A0A7J6R7L1-F1
#
_entry.id   AF-A0A7J6R7L1-F1
#
_cell.length_a   1.000
_cell.length_b   1.000
_cell.length_c   1.000
_cell.angle_alpha   90.00
_cell.angle_beta   90.00
_cell.angle_gamma   90.00
#
_symmetry.space_group_name_H-M   'P 1'
#
loop_
_entity.id
_entity.type
_entity.pdbx_description
1 polymer ?
#
loop_
_entity_poly.entity_id
_entity_poly.type
_entity_poly.pdbx_seq_one_letter_code
_entity_poly.pdbx_strand_id
1 'polypeptide(L)'
;MSDTDSQPASDAKKQLEGAKPKGRVLLDFDTPPLPPKGNVLTGWSTLTKSIIGAGMLSFADAQAVCGWSLGIVLLLVFAVLSYFSLHLISRCAMKMPGKRLSYSTFAVAAGYPRMPLFIDTLMFIHNAGIDTAYLQVFASLGLALLENWSPGSTEENRFLIRVGLIGFIVILLLPVCFLKRITYTAVSNFIGLCLFLYAVAAGVIYCFTVDEQLGERFVGIPPTTTVWSILSVFPIFIFGYSCHFNLPQVAEDMVNRDMKKLTTTSVSSIVVAVIFYSLAMIAPYYAFGDTVESNFYLSLP
;
A
#
# COMPACT_ATOMS: atom_id res chain seq x y z
N MET A 1 5.88 -50.51 -36.56
CA MET A 1 6.48 -50.58 -35.22
C MET A 1 7.46 -49.42 -35.15
N SER A 2 7.19 -48.26 -34.56
CA SER A 2 6.01 -47.69 -33.88
C SER A 2 6.15 -46.17 -34.03
N ASP A 3 5.14 -45.51 -34.59
CA ASP A 3 4.99 -44.05 -34.47
C ASP A 3 4.53 -43.73 -33.06
N THR A 4 5.36 -43.06 -32.26
CA THR A 4 4.97 -42.50 -30.95
C THR A 4 6.08 -41.57 -30.46
N ASP A 5 6.01 -40.26 -30.77
CA ASP A 5 6.54 -39.20 -29.88
C ASP A 5 6.32 -37.75 -30.37
N SER A 6 5.07 -37.36 -30.67
CA SER A 6 4.77 -35.93 -30.92
C SER A 6 3.43 -35.42 -30.39
N GLN A 7 2.85 -36.09 -29.39
CA GLN A 7 1.52 -35.76 -28.86
C GLN A 7 1.44 -34.83 -27.61
N PRO A 8 2.42 -34.72 -26.69
CA PRO A 8 2.14 -34.00 -25.43
C PRO A 8 2.05 -32.46 -25.57
N ALA A 9 2.69 -31.86 -26.59
CA ALA A 9 2.67 -30.41 -26.82
C ALA A 9 1.41 -29.92 -27.59
N SER A 10 0.82 -30.80 -28.42
CA SER A 10 -0.42 -30.54 -29.15
C SER A 10 -1.62 -30.50 -28.18
N ASP A 11 -1.63 -31.41 -27.21
CA ASP A 11 -2.75 -31.55 -26.28
C ASP A 11 -2.78 -30.44 -25.22
N ALA A 12 -1.61 -29.91 -24.81
CA ALA A 12 -1.54 -28.72 -23.95
C ALA A 12 -2.06 -27.44 -24.64
N LYS A 13 -1.84 -27.29 -25.96
CA LYS A 13 -2.40 -26.19 -26.75
C LYS A 13 -3.92 -26.33 -26.93
N LYS A 14 -4.41 -27.56 -27.19
CA LYS A 14 -5.85 -27.83 -27.30
C LYS A 14 -6.61 -27.66 -25.97
N GLN A 15 -5.98 -27.96 -24.84
CA GLN A 15 -6.58 -27.68 -23.52
C GLN A 15 -6.65 -26.17 -23.21
N LEU A 16 -5.75 -25.36 -23.76
CA LEU A 16 -5.82 -23.90 -23.64
C LEU A 16 -6.88 -23.25 -24.54
N GLU A 17 -7.15 -23.84 -25.71
CA GLU A 17 -8.13 -23.32 -26.69
C GLU A 17 -9.59 -23.69 -26.35
N GLY A 18 -9.82 -24.72 -25.53
CA GLY A 18 -11.16 -25.22 -25.20
C GLY A 18 -11.92 -24.44 -24.12
N ALA A 19 -11.23 -23.61 -23.34
CA ALA A 19 -11.86 -22.82 -22.28
C ALA A 19 -12.28 -21.44 -22.80
N LYS A 20 -13.31 -21.39 -23.67
CA LYS A 20 -14.02 -20.14 -23.97
C LYS A 20 -15.18 -19.97 -22.97
N PRO A 21 -15.03 -19.16 -21.91
CA PRO A 21 -16.12 -18.91 -20.98
C PRO A 21 -17.21 -18.09 -21.68
N LYS A 22 -18.39 -18.69 -21.86
CA LYS A 22 -19.61 -17.98 -22.25
C LYS A 22 -20.05 -17.10 -21.09
N GLY A 23 -19.75 -15.81 -21.15
CA GLY A 23 -20.28 -14.84 -20.20
C GLY A 23 -19.72 -13.44 -20.43
N ARG A 24 -20.61 -12.45 -20.50
CA ARG A 24 -20.35 -11.02 -20.70
C ARG A 24 -19.45 -10.37 -19.61
N VAL A 25 -19.00 -11.15 -18.62
CA VAL A 25 -18.29 -10.72 -17.40
C VAL A 25 -16.75 -10.74 -17.58
N LEU A 26 -16.23 -11.36 -18.64
CA LEU A 26 -14.78 -11.49 -18.90
C LEU A 26 -14.26 -10.57 -20.02
N LEU A 27 -14.93 -9.45 -20.26
CA LEU A 27 -14.55 -8.48 -21.31
C LEU A 27 -13.09 -8.00 -21.20
N ASP A 28 -12.48 -8.06 -20.01
CA ASP A 28 -11.09 -7.62 -19.80
C ASP A 28 -10.02 -8.72 -20.05
N PHE A 29 -10.44 -9.95 -20.33
CA PHE A 29 -9.51 -11.03 -20.68
C PHE A 29 -9.06 -10.99 -22.14
N ASP A 30 -9.95 -10.53 -23.02
CA ASP A 30 -9.75 -10.44 -24.45
C ASP A 30 -9.31 -9.03 -24.89
N THR A 31 -9.21 -8.08 -23.95
CA THR A 31 -8.71 -6.74 -24.25
C THR A 31 -7.19 -6.77 -24.47
N PRO A 32 -6.67 -6.12 -25.52
CA PRO A 32 -5.24 -6.09 -25.76
C PRO A 32 -4.53 -5.35 -24.61
N PRO A 33 -3.35 -5.83 -24.18
CA PRO A 33 -2.56 -5.13 -23.17
C PRO A 33 -2.16 -3.75 -23.67
N LEU A 34 -1.99 -2.82 -22.73
CA LEU A 34 -1.49 -1.49 -23.07
C LEU A 34 -0.03 -1.62 -23.57
N PRO A 35 0.39 -0.81 -24.56
CA PRO A 35 1.77 -0.86 -25.03
C PRO A 35 2.70 -0.49 -23.86
N PRO A 36 3.65 -1.37 -23.47
CA PRO A 36 4.49 -1.16 -22.31
C PRO A 36 5.40 0.04 -22.55
N LYS A 37 5.47 0.96 -21.58
CA LYS A 37 6.35 2.14 -21.62
C LYS A 37 7.25 2.24 -20.39
N GLY A 38 6.94 1.47 -19.35
CA GLY A 38 7.61 1.49 -18.07
C GLY A 38 8.96 0.79 -18.05
N ASN A 39 9.76 1.17 -17.07
CA ASN A 39 11.04 0.57 -16.73
C ASN A 39 11.09 0.25 -15.22
N VAL A 40 12.22 -0.23 -14.74
CA VAL A 40 12.41 -0.56 -13.31
C VAL A 40 12.13 0.64 -12.41
N LEU A 41 12.49 1.86 -12.84
CA LEU A 41 12.33 3.09 -12.06
C LEU A 41 10.87 3.52 -11.96
N THR A 42 10.10 3.46 -13.06
CA THR A 42 8.66 3.80 -13.02
C THR A 42 7.85 2.77 -12.25
N GLY A 43 8.22 1.49 -12.36
CA GLY A 43 7.65 0.45 -11.51
C GLY A 43 7.98 0.66 -10.03
N TRP A 44 9.23 1.03 -9.74
CA TRP A 44 9.68 1.28 -8.37
C TRP A 44 8.99 2.49 -7.76
N SER A 45 8.86 3.60 -8.48
CA SER A 45 8.18 4.79 -7.96
C SER A 45 6.70 4.54 -7.71
N THR A 46 6.06 3.72 -8.56
CA THR A 46 4.66 3.33 -8.40
C THR A 46 4.49 2.42 -7.18
N LEU A 47 5.28 1.35 -7.04
CA LEU A 47 5.20 0.48 -5.85
C LEU A 47 5.57 1.23 -4.58
N THR A 48 6.69 1.97 -4.58
CA THR A 48 7.19 2.69 -3.41
C THR A 48 6.18 3.72 -2.91
N LYS A 49 5.57 4.52 -3.78
CA LYS A 49 4.49 5.44 -3.38
C LYS A 49 3.24 4.71 -2.88
N SER A 50 2.98 3.50 -3.37
CA SER A 50 1.82 2.74 -2.89
C SER A 50 2.05 2.19 -1.48
N ILE A 51 3.29 1.79 -1.18
CA ILE A 51 3.70 1.36 0.17
C ILE A 51 3.74 2.59 1.10
N ILE A 52 4.48 3.63 0.71
CA ILE A 52 4.66 4.85 1.50
C ILE A 52 3.38 5.70 1.42
N GLY A 53 2.49 5.50 2.39
CA GLY A 53 1.21 6.20 2.48
C GLY A 53 0.81 6.56 3.91
N ALA A 54 -0.46 6.92 4.08
CA ALA A 54 -1.06 7.33 5.35
C ALA A 54 -0.84 6.32 6.49
N GLY A 55 -0.73 5.03 6.18
CA GLY A 55 -0.49 3.98 7.17
C GLY A 55 0.79 4.17 7.98
N MET A 56 1.81 4.87 7.45
CA MET A 56 3.06 5.11 8.18
C MET A 56 2.89 5.89 9.48
N LEU A 57 1.83 6.72 9.57
CA LEU A 57 1.60 7.63 10.69
C LEU A 57 1.23 6.90 11.98
N SER A 58 0.69 5.68 11.85
CA SER A 58 0.24 4.84 12.94
C SER A 58 1.27 3.81 13.40
N PHE A 59 2.46 3.77 12.79
CA PHE A 59 3.52 2.84 13.22
C PHE A 59 4.07 3.19 14.61
N ALA A 60 4.14 4.47 14.96
CA ALA A 60 4.57 4.87 16.30
C ALA A 60 3.60 4.40 17.39
N ASP A 61 2.29 4.50 17.15
CA ASP A 61 1.25 3.96 18.04
C ASP A 61 1.31 2.43 18.14
N ALA A 62 1.51 1.74 17.01
CA ALA A 62 1.76 0.29 17.03
C ALA A 62 3.01 -0.08 17.86
N GLN A 63 4.07 0.73 17.77
CA GLN A 63 5.29 0.57 18.56
C GLN A 63 5.05 0.82 20.05
N ALA A 64 4.18 1.77 20.41
CA ALA A 64 3.82 2.02 21.81
C ALA A 64 3.14 0.80 22.46
N VAL A 65 2.28 0.11 21.73
CA VAL A 65 1.63 -1.13 22.20
C VAL A 65 2.62 -2.30 22.26
N CYS A 66 3.52 -2.44 21.29
CA CYS A 66 4.42 -3.60 21.21
C CYS A 66 5.72 -3.43 22.02
N GLY A 67 6.17 -2.21 22.28
CA GLY A 67 7.51 -1.90 22.78
C GLY A 67 8.60 -1.99 21.69
N TRP A 68 9.83 -1.61 22.07
CA TRP A 68 10.95 -1.47 21.14
C TRP A 68 11.27 -2.75 20.35
N SER A 69 11.48 -3.85 21.08
CA SER A 69 11.91 -5.12 20.51
C SER A 69 10.86 -5.75 19.59
N LEU A 70 9.64 -5.93 20.09
CA LEU A 70 8.59 -6.62 19.34
C LEU A 70 8.14 -5.82 18.12
N GLY A 71 8.02 -4.50 18.21
CA GLY A 71 7.56 -3.71 17.07
C GLY A 71 8.57 -3.66 15.91
N ILE A 72 9.89 -3.64 16.18
CA ILE A 72 10.93 -3.80 15.15
C ILE A 72 10.87 -5.19 14.52
N VAL A 73 10.68 -6.24 15.32
CA VAL A 73 10.55 -7.61 14.80
C VAL A 73 9.31 -7.73 13.90
N LEU A 74 8.17 -7.19 14.32
CA LEU A 74 6.94 -7.19 13.52
C LEU A 74 7.12 -6.40 12.21
N LEU A 75 7.76 -5.23 12.25
CA LEU A 75 8.10 -4.45 11.07
C LEU A 75 8.84 -5.31 10.02
N LEU A 76 9.88 -6.03 10.46
CA LEU A 76 10.68 -6.89 9.57
C LEU A 76 9.92 -8.13 9.10
N VAL A 77 9.14 -8.77 9.97
CA VAL A 77 8.33 -9.95 9.61
C VAL A 77 7.32 -9.58 8.53
N PHE A 78 6.59 -8.48 8.69
CA PHE A 78 5.63 -8.02 7.69
C PHE A 78 6.31 -7.57 6.39
N ALA A 79 7.53 -7.02 6.45
CA ALA A 79 8.33 -6.75 5.26
C ALA A 79 8.66 -8.03 4.46
N VAL A 80 9.09 -9.10 5.15
CA VAL A 80 9.39 -10.40 4.52
C VAL A 80 8.13 -11.06 3.95
N LEU A 81 7.03 -11.06 4.69
CA LEU A 81 5.73 -11.56 4.21
C LEU A 81 5.26 -10.80 2.97
N SER A 82 5.47 -9.49 2.97
CA SER A 82 5.08 -8.63 1.84
C SER A 82 5.95 -8.90 0.62
N TYR A 83 7.26 -9.09 0.80
CA TYR A 83 8.15 -9.52 -0.28
C TYR A 83 7.75 -10.88 -0.85
N PHE A 84 7.44 -11.84 0.02
CA PHE A 84 7.01 -13.17 -0.40
C PHE A 84 5.75 -13.10 -1.29
N SER A 85 4.75 -12.31 -0.87
CA SER A 85 3.54 -12.07 -1.67
C SER A 85 3.85 -11.43 -3.03
N LEU A 86 4.71 -10.39 -3.08
CA LEU A 86 5.13 -9.77 -4.34
C LEU A 86 5.89 -10.76 -5.24
N HIS A 87 6.69 -11.65 -4.66
CA HIS A 87 7.40 -12.69 -5.42
C HIS A 87 6.43 -13.67 -6.07
N LEU A 88 5.41 -14.13 -5.33
CA LEU A 88 4.38 -15.02 -5.86
C LEU A 88 3.61 -14.36 -7.02
N ILE A 89 3.20 -13.11 -6.85
CA ILE A 89 2.49 -12.36 -7.90
C ILE A 89 3.38 -12.15 -9.12
N SER A 90 4.66 -11.84 -8.93
CA SER A 90 5.63 -11.71 -10.02
C SER A 90 5.78 -13.02 -10.81
N ARG A 91 5.78 -14.17 -10.12
CA ARG A 91 5.79 -15.50 -10.76
C ARG A 91 4.52 -15.74 -11.59
N CYS A 92 3.36 -15.36 -11.08
CA CYS A 92 2.10 -15.45 -11.81
C CYS A 92 2.11 -14.58 -13.07
N ALA A 93 2.57 -13.33 -12.93
CA ALA A 93 2.72 -12.41 -14.06
C ALA A 93 3.63 -12.99 -15.15
N MET A 94 4.78 -13.57 -14.79
CA MET A 94 5.72 -14.16 -15.75
C MET A 94 5.15 -15.35 -16.53
N LYS A 95 4.20 -16.10 -15.97
CA LYS A 95 3.51 -17.20 -16.66
C LYS A 95 2.48 -16.75 -17.70
N MET A 96 2.19 -15.45 -17.79
CA MET A 96 1.18 -14.90 -18.71
C MET A 96 1.81 -13.78 -19.56
N PRO A 97 2.66 -14.11 -20.55
CA PRO A 97 3.17 -13.13 -21.49
C PRO A 97 2.08 -12.70 -22.49
N GLY A 98 2.04 -11.40 -22.82
CA GLY A 98 1.16 -10.87 -23.86
C GLY A 98 -0.33 -10.80 -23.53
N LYS A 99 -0.70 -10.99 -22.25
CA LYS A 99 -2.07 -10.80 -21.74
C LYS A 99 -2.11 -9.61 -20.80
N ARG A 100 -3.29 -9.01 -20.63
CA ARG A 100 -3.55 -8.08 -19.53
C ARG A 100 -3.35 -8.77 -18.20
N LEU A 101 -2.82 -8.03 -17.22
CA LEU A 101 -2.50 -8.56 -15.91
C LEU A 101 -3.37 -7.89 -14.85
N SER A 102 -4.21 -8.70 -14.26
CA SER A 102 -5.00 -8.38 -13.07
C SER A 102 -5.15 -9.63 -12.20
N TYR A 103 -5.49 -9.46 -10.93
CA TYR A 103 -5.78 -10.60 -10.04
C TYR A 103 -6.89 -11.50 -10.58
N SER A 104 -7.89 -10.89 -11.20
CA SER A 104 -8.95 -11.61 -11.90
C SER A 104 -8.43 -12.45 -13.06
N THR A 105 -7.39 -11.96 -13.76
CA THR A 105 -6.73 -12.74 -14.80
C THR A 105 -5.94 -13.92 -14.26
N PHE A 106 -5.34 -13.78 -13.08
CA PHE A 106 -4.66 -14.89 -12.44
C PHE A 106 -5.62 -16.00 -12.02
N ALA A 107 -6.80 -15.64 -11.51
CA ALA A 107 -7.80 -16.62 -11.05
C ALA A 107 -8.40 -17.46 -12.19
N VAL A 108 -8.74 -16.83 -13.31
CA VAL A 108 -9.27 -17.56 -14.48
C VAL A 108 -8.18 -18.42 -15.11
N ALA A 109 -6.95 -17.92 -15.21
CA ALA A 109 -5.84 -18.72 -15.72
C ALA A 109 -5.50 -19.92 -14.81
N ALA A 110 -5.82 -19.85 -13.51
CA ALA A 110 -5.72 -20.97 -12.57
C ALA A 110 -6.90 -21.96 -12.68
N GLY A 111 -7.88 -21.72 -13.56
CA GLY A 111 -9.02 -22.61 -13.80
C GLY A 111 -10.28 -22.27 -13.00
N TYR A 112 -10.36 -21.09 -12.37
CA TYR A 112 -11.52 -20.67 -11.58
C TYR A 112 -12.33 -19.55 -12.26
N PRO A 113 -13.29 -19.87 -13.14
CA PRO A 113 -14.02 -18.87 -13.94
C PRO A 113 -14.99 -17.98 -13.15
N ARG A 114 -15.38 -18.38 -11.92
CA ARG A 114 -16.29 -17.60 -11.05
C ARG A 114 -15.59 -16.73 -10.01
N MET A 115 -14.29 -16.97 -9.76
CA MET A 115 -13.50 -16.23 -8.78
C MET A 115 -13.16 -14.77 -9.15
N PRO A 116 -13.10 -14.34 -10.43
CA PRO A 116 -12.82 -12.95 -10.77
C PRO A 116 -13.73 -11.95 -10.07
N LEU A 117 -15.05 -12.19 -10.09
CA LEU A 117 -16.02 -11.29 -9.47
C LEU A 117 -15.76 -11.12 -7.96
N PHE A 118 -15.43 -12.21 -7.29
CA PHE A 118 -15.11 -12.19 -5.86
C PHE A 118 -13.83 -11.40 -5.59
N ILE A 119 -12.79 -11.62 -6.40
CA ILE A 119 -11.50 -10.91 -6.29
C ILE A 119 -11.66 -9.42 -6.57
N ASP A 120 -12.37 -9.04 -7.64
CA ASP A 120 -12.61 -7.64 -7.98
C ASP A 120 -13.40 -6.93 -6.86
N THR A 121 -14.37 -7.63 -6.25
CA THR A 121 -15.12 -7.10 -5.10
C THR A 121 -14.21 -6.87 -3.90
N LEU A 122 -13.32 -7.82 -3.59
CA LEU A 122 -12.34 -7.65 -2.51
C LEU A 122 -11.36 -6.51 -2.79
N MET A 123 -10.91 -6.36 -4.03
CA MET A 123 -10.04 -5.24 -4.44
C MET A 123 -10.77 -3.89 -4.33
N PHE A 124 -12.06 -3.84 -4.65
CA PHE A 124 -12.87 -2.65 -4.47
C PHE A 124 -12.99 -2.27 -2.99
N ILE A 125 -13.31 -3.22 -2.11
CA ILE A 125 -13.39 -2.99 -0.66
C ILE A 125 -12.04 -2.54 -0.12
N HIS A 126 -10.95 -3.17 -0.56
CA HIS A 126 -9.59 -2.80 -0.18
C HIS A 126 -9.25 -1.36 -0.56
N ASN A 127 -9.52 -0.96 -1.81
CA ASN A 127 -9.25 0.40 -2.28
C ASN A 127 -10.12 1.42 -1.54
N ALA A 128 -11.40 1.11 -1.30
CA ALA A 128 -12.27 1.97 -0.52
C ALA A 128 -11.71 2.21 0.90
N GLY A 129 -11.13 1.18 1.53
CA GLY A 129 -10.47 1.31 2.83
C GLY A 129 -9.19 2.16 2.79
N ILE A 130 -8.41 2.07 1.70
CA ILE A 130 -7.25 2.96 1.50
C ILE A 130 -7.71 4.41 1.34
N ASP A 131 -8.74 4.65 0.53
CA ASP A 131 -9.28 5.98 0.28
C ASP A 131 -9.83 6.61 1.58
N THR A 132 -10.54 5.83 2.41
CA THR A 132 -11.04 6.33 3.70
C THR A 132 -9.91 6.68 4.66
N ALA A 133 -8.82 5.90 4.71
CA ALA A 133 -7.66 6.22 5.52
C ALA A 133 -6.99 7.53 5.09
N TYR A 134 -6.85 7.78 3.78
CA TYR A 134 -6.32 9.05 3.28
C TYR A 134 -7.22 10.24 3.60
N LEU A 135 -8.55 10.09 3.47
CA LEU A 135 -9.50 11.13 3.85
C LEU A 135 -9.44 11.44 5.35
N GLN A 136 -9.30 10.42 6.19
CA GLN A 136 -9.15 10.58 7.64
C GLN A 136 -7.88 11.35 7.99
N VAL A 137 -6.74 11.01 7.38
CA VAL A 137 -5.48 11.75 7.58
C VAL A 137 -5.62 13.20 7.14
N PHE A 138 -6.17 13.45 5.95
CA PHE A 138 -6.41 14.82 5.46
C PHE A 138 -7.30 15.63 6.42
N ALA A 139 -8.39 15.05 6.91
CA ALA A 139 -9.31 15.72 7.81
C ALA A 139 -8.70 16.00 9.18
N SER A 140 -7.91 15.06 9.72
CA SER A 140 -7.24 15.23 11.02
C SER A 140 -6.18 16.33 10.99
N LEU A 141 -5.33 16.35 9.96
CA LEU A 141 -4.30 17.38 9.77
C LEU A 141 -4.91 18.73 9.40
N GLY A 142 -5.95 18.73 8.56
CA GLY A 142 -6.69 19.94 8.18
C GLY A 142 -7.38 20.60 9.37
N LEU A 143 -7.96 19.80 10.28
CA LEU A 143 -8.52 20.33 11.52
C LEU A 143 -7.41 20.95 12.40
N ALA A 144 -6.31 20.23 12.64
CA ALA A 144 -5.19 20.74 13.45
C ALA A 144 -4.66 22.08 12.91
N LEU A 145 -4.53 22.21 11.58
CA LEU A 145 -4.12 23.45 10.93
C LEU A 145 -5.12 24.60 11.16
N LEU A 146 -6.43 24.31 11.05
CA LEU A 146 -7.47 25.31 11.30
C LEU A 146 -7.53 25.76 12.75
N GLU A 147 -7.31 24.86 13.70
CA GLU A 147 -7.29 25.18 15.13
C GLU A 147 -6.09 26.05 15.49
N ASN A 148 -4.93 25.78 14.88
CA ASN A 148 -3.76 26.63 15.06
C ASN A 148 -3.97 28.04 14.47
N TRP A 149 -4.71 28.17 13.37
CA TRP A 149 -4.97 29.48 12.77
C TRP A 149 -6.10 30.25 13.47
N SER A 150 -7.13 29.55 13.95
CA SER A 150 -8.29 30.14 14.62
C SER A 150 -8.66 29.36 15.89
N PRO A 151 -7.96 29.62 17.02
CA PRO A 151 -8.24 28.94 18.28
C PRO A 151 -9.63 29.32 18.80
N GLY A 152 -10.47 28.32 19.09
CA GLY A 152 -11.84 28.52 19.61
C GLY A 152 -12.89 27.48 19.21
N SER A 153 -12.49 26.32 18.66
CA SER A 153 -13.40 25.23 18.29
C SER A 153 -13.87 24.43 19.52
N THR A 154 -15.19 24.31 19.69
CA THR A 154 -15.82 23.34 20.62
C THR A 154 -15.82 21.93 20.00
N GLU A 155 -15.91 20.87 20.81
CA GLU A 155 -16.02 19.47 20.35
C GLU A 155 -17.09 19.24 19.27
N GLU A 156 -18.26 19.89 19.40
CA GLU A 156 -19.32 19.82 18.39
C GLU A 156 -18.91 20.45 17.05
N ASN A 157 -18.18 21.58 17.11
CA ASN A 157 -17.64 22.24 15.91
C ASN A 157 -16.53 21.40 15.27
N ARG A 158 -15.72 20.68 16.05
CA ARG A 158 -14.65 19.81 15.53
C ARG A 158 -15.18 18.72 14.61
N PHE A 159 -16.27 18.06 15.01
CA PHE A 159 -16.90 17.04 14.18
C PHE A 159 -17.44 17.63 12.87
N LEU A 160 -18.17 18.74 12.95
CA LEU A 160 -18.72 19.40 11.77
C LEU A 160 -17.64 19.91 10.82
N ILE A 161 -16.55 20.48 11.35
CA ILE A 161 -15.41 20.94 10.55
C ILE A 161 -14.73 19.75 9.86
N ARG A 162 -14.52 18.61 10.55
CA ARG A 162 -13.95 17.40 9.93
C ARG A 162 -14.82 16.89 8.79
N VAL A 163 -16.13 16.77 9.01
CA VAL A 163 -17.07 16.34 7.95
C VAL A 163 -17.08 17.34 6.79
N GLY A 164 -17.04 18.64 7.09
CA GLY A 164 -16.93 19.70 6.09
C GLY A 164 -15.65 19.62 5.25
N LEU A 165 -14.50 19.37 5.88
CA LEU A 165 -13.21 19.18 5.20
C LEU A 165 -13.23 17.95 4.28
N ILE A 166 -13.77 16.83 4.74
CA ILE A 166 -13.93 15.61 3.93
C ILE A 166 -14.87 15.88 2.74
N GLY A 167 -16.01 16.53 2.98
CA GLY A 167 -16.95 16.89 1.91
C GLY A 167 -16.31 17.81 0.87
N PHE A 168 -15.56 18.82 1.33
CA PHE A 168 -14.86 19.77 0.47
C PHE A 168 -13.83 19.07 -0.44
N ILE A 169 -12.96 18.22 0.12
CA ILE A 169 -11.93 17.55 -0.68
C ILE A 169 -12.55 16.55 -1.66
N VAL A 170 -13.62 15.85 -1.29
CA VAL A 170 -14.33 14.94 -2.20
C VAL A 170 -14.95 15.68 -3.39
N ILE A 171 -15.57 16.85 -3.15
CA ILE A 171 -16.11 17.69 -4.22
C ILE A 171 -14.99 18.17 -5.16
N LEU A 172 -13.84 18.54 -4.60
CA LEU A 172 -12.67 18.99 -5.38
C LEU A 172 -12.06 17.86 -6.22
N LEU A 173 -12.02 16.63 -5.70
CA LEU A 173 -11.50 15.46 -6.39
C LEU A 173 -12.47 14.91 -7.46
N LEU A 174 -13.78 15.16 -7.31
CA LEU A 174 -14.81 14.71 -8.25
C LEU A 174 -14.49 14.98 -9.74
N PRO A 175 -14.13 16.21 -10.18
CA PRO A 175 -13.78 16.47 -11.57
C PRO A 175 -12.53 15.71 -12.04
N VAL A 176 -11.57 15.44 -11.13
CA VAL A 176 -10.35 14.69 -11.44
C VAL A 176 -10.69 13.22 -11.73
N CYS A 177 -11.67 12.65 -11.01
CA CYS A 177 -12.15 11.28 -11.23
C CYS A 177 -12.82 11.09 -12.61
N PHE A 178 -13.35 12.16 -13.22
CA PHE A 178 -13.94 12.10 -14.57
C PHE A 178 -12.92 12.27 -15.71
N LEU A 179 -11.64 12.54 -15.40
CA LEU A 179 -10.61 12.66 -16.41
C LEU A 179 -10.30 11.28 -17.02
N LYS A 180 -10.60 11.13 -18.32
CA LYS A 180 -10.39 9.88 -19.07
C LYS A 180 -8.91 9.50 -19.26
N ARG A 181 -7.97 10.43 -19.08
CA ARG A 181 -6.52 10.18 -19.22
C ARG A 181 -5.74 11.00 -18.21
N ILE A 182 -5.02 10.31 -17.31
CA ILE A 182 -4.03 10.92 -16.41
C ILE A 182 -2.65 10.67 -17.03
N THR A 183 -2.17 11.63 -17.84
CA THR A 183 -0.94 11.47 -18.64
C THR A 183 0.36 11.65 -17.83
N TYR A 184 0.28 12.03 -16.54
CA TYR A 184 1.44 12.41 -15.72
C TYR A 184 1.53 11.71 -14.35
N THR A 185 1.02 10.49 -14.21
CA THR A 185 1.00 9.76 -12.93
C THR A 185 2.41 9.52 -12.36
N ALA A 186 3.41 9.28 -13.20
CA ALA A 186 4.80 9.09 -12.75
C ALA A 186 5.38 10.34 -12.05
N VAL A 187 5.07 11.53 -12.57
CA VAL A 187 5.53 12.81 -11.98
C VAL A 187 4.83 13.06 -10.65
N SER A 188 3.52 12.83 -10.59
CA SER A 188 2.76 12.87 -9.32
C SER A 188 3.30 11.86 -8.31
N ASN A 189 3.76 10.69 -8.77
CA ASN A 189 4.34 9.68 -7.89
C ASN A 189 5.65 10.13 -7.28
N PHE A 190 6.52 10.74 -8.08
CA PHE A 190 7.78 11.27 -7.60
C PHE A 190 7.59 12.46 -6.64
N ILE A 191 6.73 13.42 -6.99
CA ILE A 191 6.42 14.57 -6.12
C ILE A 191 5.86 14.10 -4.78
N GLY A 192 4.91 13.16 -4.80
CA GLY A 192 4.35 12.59 -3.58
C GLY A 192 5.41 11.95 -2.68
N LEU A 193 6.34 11.20 -3.28
CA LEU A 193 7.46 10.60 -2.54
C LEU A 193 8.37 11.65 -1.89
N CYS A 194 8.69 12.74 -2.60
CA CYS A 194 9.48 13.84 -2.05
C CYS A 194 8.77 14.54 -0.88
N LEU A 195 7.44 14.74 -0.98
CA LEU A 195 6.66 15.34 0.11
C LEU A 195 6.60 14.44 1.34
N PHE A 196 6.45 13.12 1.17
CA PHE A 196 6.53 12.18 2.29
C PHE A 196 7.92 12.17 2.92
N LEU A 197 8.98 12.20 2.12
CA LEU A 197 10.35 12.30 2.64
C LEU A 197 10.55 13.58 3.46
N TYR A 198 10.08 14.71 2.95
CA TYR A 198 10.11 15.97 3.68
C TYR A 198 9.35 15.87 5.01
N ALA A 199 8.13 15.33 4.97
CA ALA A 199 7.30 15.18 6.17
C ALA A 199 8.01 14.32 7.22
N VAL A 200 8.53 13.14 6.83
CA VAL A 200 9.24 12.24 7.75
C VAL A 200 10.50 12.91 8.29
N ALA A 201 11.30 13.55 7.44
CA ALA A 201 12.51 14.26 7.87
C ALA A 201 12.20 15.37 8.88
N ALA A 202 11.17 16.19 8.61
CA ALA A 202 10.74 17.24 9.52
C ALA A 202 10.24 16.67 10.86
N GLY A 203 9.42 15.62 10.83
CA GLY A 203 8.94 14.95 12.04
C GLY A 203 10.06 14.35 12.88
N VAL A 204 11.03 13.68 12.23
CA VAL A 204 12.20 13.11 12.89
C VAL A 204 13.07 14.19 13.53
N ILE A 205 13.39 15.26 12.78
CA ILE A 205 14.19 16.38 13.30
C ILE A 205 13.50 16.97 14.53
N TYR A 206 12.19 17.23 14.45
CA TYR A 206 11.44 17.78 15.57
C TYR A 206 11.50 16.85 16.80
N CYS A 207 11.26 15.55 16.61
CA CYS A 207 11.31 14.56 17.69
C CYS A 207 12.66 14.53 18.43
N PHE A 208 13.77 14.88 17.76
CA PHE A 208 15.09 14.97 18.39
C PHE A 208 15.38 16.34 19.03
N THR A 209 14.60 17.38 18.72
CA THR A 209 14.74 18.70 19.34
C THR A 209 13.88 18.87 20.60
N VAL A 210 12.91 18.00 20.83
CA VAL A 210 12.09 18.00 22.06
C VAL A 210 12.95 17.52 23.22
N ASP A 211 13.30 18.44 24.12
CA ASP A 211 14.14 18.19 25.31
C ASP A 211 13.39 17.41 26.41
N GLU A 212 12.05 17.43 26.38
CA GLU A 212 11.18 16.81 27.40
C GLU A 212 10.61 15.49 26.89
N GLN A 213 11.06 14.38 27.47
CA GLN A 213 10.57 13.04 27.13
C GLN A 213 9.24 12.81 27.87
N LEU A 214 8.13 12.84 27.12
CA LEU A 214 6.79 12.95 27.68
C LEU A 214 6.15 11.62 28.14
N GLY A 215 6.69 10.47 27.73
CA GLY A 215 6.09 9.15 28.00
C GLY A 215 7.09 8.05 28.36
N GLU A 216 6.59 6.93 28.88
CA GLU A 216 7.39 5.77 29.26
C GLU A 216 7.83 4.98 28.02
N ARG A 217 9.07 4.48 28.05
CA ARG A 217 9.66 3.71 26.94
C ARG A 217 9.98 2.30 27.40
N PHE A 218 9.42 1.31 26.71
CA PHE A 218 9.62 -0.09 27.06
C PHE A 218 10.55 -0.75 26.05
N VAL A 219 11.76 -1.12 26.48
CA VAL A 219 12.71 -1.87 25.64
C VAL A 219 12.15 -3.27 25.30
N GLY A 220 11.55 -3.91 26.31
CA GLY A 220 10.81 -5.16 26.18
C GLY A 220 9.33 -4.94 25.86
N ILE A 221 8.54 -6.00 26.02
CA ILE A 221 7.08 -5.92 25.92
C ILE A 221 6.58 -5.12 27.14
N PRO A 222 5.80 -4.04 26.94
CA PRO A 222 5.19 -3.31 28.05
C PRO A 222 4.37 -4.25 28.94
N PRO A 223 4.36 -4.06 30.27
CA PRO A 223 3.64 -4.94 31.20
C PRO A 223 2.11 -4.89 31.00
N THR A 224 1.59 -3.84 30.37
CA THR A 224 0.19 -3.66 30.01
C THR A 224 -0.20 -4.40 28.72
N THR A 225 0.78 -4.88 27.94
CA THR A 225 0.54 -5.46 26.62
C THR A 225 0.08 -6.90 26.73
N THR A 226 -1.14 -7.14 26.26
CA THR A 226 -1.70 -8.50 26.13
C THR A 226 -1.51 -9.02 24.70
N VAL A 227 -1.69 -10.33 24.50
CA VAL A 227 -1.73 -10.93 23.15
C VAL A 227 -2.78 -10.25 22.28
N TRP A 228 -3.93 -9.88 22.86
CA TRP A 228 -4.99 -9.18 22.14
C TRP A 228 -4.58 -7.78 21.70
N SER A 229 -3.81 -7.07 22.53
CA SER A 229 -3.24 -5.75 22.18
C SER A 229 -2.23 -5.85 21.03
N ILE A 230 -1.43 -6.92 21.00
CA ILE A 230 -0.51 -7.17 19.88
C ILE A 230 -1.30 -7.49 18.60
N LEU A 231 -2.35 -8.31 18.70
CA LEU A 231 -3.20 -8.63 17.55
C LEU A 231 -3.99 -7.42 17.04
N SER A 232 -4.34 -6.45 17.89
CA SER A 232 -5.05 -5.24 17.46
C SER A 232 -4.19 -4.30 16.61
N VAL A 233 -2.86 -4.38 16.70
CA VAL A 233 -1.95 -3.54 15.91
C VAL A 233 -1.43 -4.23 14.64
N PHE A 234 -1.66 -5.53 14.46
CA PHE A 234 -1.33 -6.25 13.21
C PHE A 234 -1.93 -5.61 11.95
N PRO A 235 -3.20 -5.16 11.95
CA PRO A 235 -3.77 -4.49 10.80
C PRO A 235 -2.99 -3.24 10.37
N ILE A 236 -2.34 -2.53 11.30
CA ILE A 236 -1.50 -1.36 10.99
C ILE A 236 -0.31 -1.78 10.12
N PHE A 237 0.41 -2.83 10.52
CA PHE A 237 1.54 -3.36 9.75
C PHE A 237 1.10 -3.94 8.39
N ILE A 238 -0.02 -4.69 8.36
CA ILE A 238 -0.57 -5.26 7.12
C ILE A 238 -0.97 -4.15 6.15
N PHE A 239 -1.67 -3.14 6.64
CA PHE A 239 -2.12 -2.00 5.85
C PHE A 239 -0.94 -1.18 5.33
N GLY A 240 0.05 -0.90 6.18
CA GLY A 240 1.26 -0.17 5.79
C GLY A 240 1.98 -0.85 4.62
N TYR A 241 2.22 -2.16 4.72
CA TYR A 241 2.89 -2.88 3.64
C TYR A 241 1.99 -3.27 2.44
N SER A 242 0.77 -2.76 2.35
CA SER A 242 -0.13 -3.08 1.24
C SER A 242 0.27 -2.34 -0.04
N CYS A 243 0.90 -3.04 -0.98
CA CYS A 243 1.19 -2.52 -2.32
C CYS A 243 0.99 -3.54 -3.44
N HIS A 244 0.64 -4.76 -3.07
CA HIS A 244 0.57 -5.93 -3.94
C HIS A 244 -0.41 -5.74 -5.08
N PHE A 245 -1.48 -4.98 -4.84
CA PHE A 245 -2.53 -4.72 -5.83
C PHE A 245 -2.03 -3.98 -7.08
N ASN A 246 -0.96 -3.19 -6.96
CA ASN A 246 -0.38 -2.43 -8.07
C ASN A 246 0.67 -3.23 -8.87
N LEU A 247 1.15 -4.36 -8.35
CA LEU A 247 2.20 -5.15 -9.01
C LEU A 247 1.80 -5.71 -10.38
N PRO A 248 0.56 -6.22 -10.62
CA PRO A 248 0.16 -6.67 -11.96
C PRO A 248 0.24 -5.55 -13.00
N GLN A 249 -0.21 -4.34 -12.65
CA GLN A 249 -0.13 -3.17 -13.53
C GLN A 249 1.32 -2.77 -13.81
N VAL A 250 2.18 -2.77 -12.78
CA VAL A 250 3.62 -2.52 -12.92
C VAL A 250 4.28 -3.56 -13.82
N ALA A 251 3.87 -4.82 -13.70
CA ALA A 251 4.39 -5.89 -14.54
C ALA A 251 3.91 -5.79 -15.99
N GLU A 252 2.69 -5.32 -16.24
CA GLU A 252 2.16 -5.11 -17.60
C GLU A 252 2.86 -3.93 -18.30
N ASP A 253 3.10 -2.83 -17.59
CA ASP A 253 3.76 -1.64 -18.16
C ASP A 253 5.27 -1.85 -18.40
N MET A 254 5.89 -2.87 -17.81
CA MET A 254 7.34 -3.08 -17.87
C MET A 254 7.82 -3.56 -19.26
N VAL A 255 8.64 -2.73 -19.92
CA VAL A 255 9.28 -3.08 -21.19
C VAL A 255 10.28 -4.22 -21.01
N ASN A 256 10.17 -5.24 -21.87
CA ASN A 256 10.95 -6.48 -21.79
C ASN A 256 10.90 -7.05 -20.37
N ARG A 257 9.68 -7.30 -19.89
CA ARG A 257 9.40 -7.85 -18.56
C ARG A 257 10.28 -9.05 -18.27
N ASP A 258 11.03 -8.97 -17.18
CA ASP A 258 11.92 -10.02 -16.72
C ASP A 258 11.77 -10.20 -15.21
N MET A 259 11.99 -11.42 -14.72
CA MET A 259 11.87 -11.74 -13.31
C MET A 259 12.89 -10.96 -12.47
N LYS A 260 14.11 -10.74 -12.99
CA LYS A 260 15.11 -9.95 -12.26
C LYS A 260 14.64 -8.53 -12.08
N LYS A 261 14.08 -7.90 -13.13
CA LYS A 261 13.55 -6.54 -13.05
C LYS A 261 12.42 -6.43 -12.02
N LEU A 262 11.43 -7.32 -12.06
CA LEU A 262 10.32 -7.33 -11.10
C LEU A 262 10.79 -7.56 -9.65
N THR A 263 11.76 -8.46 -9.47
CA THR A 263 12.37 -8.72 -8.16
C THR A 263 13.12 -7.50 -7.65
N THR A 264 13.97 -6.88 -8.48
CA THR A 264 14.69 -5.66 -8.13
C THR A 264 13.72 -4.54 -7.75
N THR A 265 12.67 -4.31 -8.56
CA THR A 265 11.63 -3.32 -8.27
C THR A 265 10.92 -3.59 -6.93
N SER A 266 10.59 -4.85 -6.63
CA SER A 266 9.90 -5.22 -5.39
C SER A 266 10.81 -5.07 -4.16
N VAL A 267 12.04 -5.60 -4.22
CA VAL A 267 13.00 -5.53 -3.11
C VAL A 267 13.39 -4.09 -2.82
N SER A 268 13.70 -3.29 -3.85
CA SER A 268 14.08 -1.89 -3.63
C SER A 268 12.93 -1.08 -3.04
N SER A 269 11.68 -1.35 -3.41
CA SER A 269 10.51 -0.67 -2.82
C SER A 269 10.33 -1.02 -1.35
N ILE A 270 10.49 -2.31 -0.98
CA ILE A 270 10.38 -2.76 0.42
C ILE A 270 11.52 -2.23 1.28
N VAL A 271 12.76 -2.21 0.78
CA VAL A 271 13.90 -1.66 1.52
C VAL A 271 13.68 -0.18 1.84
N VAL A 272 13.23 0.60 0.85
CA VAL A 272 12.91 2.01 1.06
C VAL A 272 11.76 2.17 2.08
N ALA A 273 10.73 1.34 1.99
CA ALA A 273 9.63 1.35 2.96
C ALA A 273 10.11 1.05 4.39
N VAL A 274 10.95 0.02 4.59
CA VAL A 274 11.51 -0.32 5.91
C VAL A 274 12.31 0.86 6.48
N ILE A 275 13.09 1.56 5.67
CA ILE A 275 13.82 2.75 6.12
C ILE A 275 12.84 3.84 6.58
N PHE A 276 11.87 4.21 5.74
CA PHE A 276 10.89 5.25 6.08
C PHE A 276 10.06 4.90 7.31
N TYR A 277 9.58 3.66 7.39
CA TYR A 277 8.78 3.20 8.52
C TYR A 277 9.61 3.11 9.79
N SER A 278 10.86 2.65 9.72
CA SER A 278 11.73 2.63 10.89
C SER A 278 11.92 4.05 11.44
N LEU A 279 12.13 5.06 10.59
CA LEU A 279 12.25 6.46 11.01
C LEU A 279 10.95 6.99 11.62
N ALA A 280 9.82 6.78 10.95
CA ALA A 280 8.49 7.22 11.40
C ALA A 280 7.96 6.45 12.63
N MET A 281 8.56 5.29 12.94
CA MET A 281 8.21 4.46 14.09
C MET A 281 9.11 4.75 15.30
N ILE A 282 10.43 4.81 15.08
CA ILE A 282 11.46 4.95 16.12
C ILE A 282 11.50 6.37 16.67
N ALA A 283 11.49 7.40 15.81
CA ALA A 283 11.68 8.77 16.28
C ALA A 283 10.50 9.29 17.12
N PRO A 284 9.22 9.10 16.72
CA PRO A 284 8.10 9.55 17.55
C PRO A 284 7.94 8.71 18.81
N TYR A 285 8.18 7.39 18.75
CA TYR A 285 8.17 6.55 19.95
C TYR A 285 9.32 6.91 20.91
N TYR A 286 10.46 7.33 20.38
CA TYR A 286 11.50 7.95 21.20
C TYR A 286 10.94 9.23 21.85
N ALA A 287 10.48 10.22 21.11
CA ALA A 287 10.01 11.48 21.71
C ALA A 287 8.86 11.32 22.73
N PHE A 288 7.83 10.54 22.38
CA PHE A 288 6.55 10.51 23.10
C PHE A 288 6.27 9.22 23.88
N GLY A 289 7.05 8.16 23.72
CA GLY A 289 6.84 6.90 24.45
C GLY A 289 5.43 6.31 24.22
N ASP A 290 4.79 5.90 25.31
CA ASP A 290 3.46 5.28 25.33
C ASP A 290 2.28 6.25 25.09
N THR A 291 2.52 7.56 25.07
CA THR A 291 1.48 8.59 24.85
C THR A 291 1.39 9.05 23.39
N VAL A 292 2.08 8.39 22.46
CA VAL A 292 2.06 8.77 21.05
C VAL A 292 0.67 8.54 20.44
N GLU A 293 0.20 9.50 19.64
CA GLU A 293 -1.09 9.36 18.97
C GLU A 293 -1.00 8.46 17.73
N SER A 294 -2.15 7.87 17.36
CA SER A 294 -2.34 7.09 16.13
C SER A 294 -1.92 7.80 14.84
N ASN A 295 -1.91 9.13 14.84
CA ASN A 295 -1.19 9.94 13.87
C ASN A 295 -0.16 10.75 14.63
N PHE A 296 1.11 10.34 14.57
CA PHE A 296 2.14 10.96 15.40
C PHE A 296 2.33 12.48 15.15
N TYR A 297 1.89 13.01 14.00
CA TYR A 297 1.89 14.47 13.77
C TYR A 297 0.95 15.22 14.71
N LEU A 298 -0.09 14.57 15.23
CA LEU A 298 -1.00 15.16 16.21
C LEU A 298 -0.39 15.21 17.62
N SER A 299 0.68 14.46 17.87
CA SER A 299 1.49 14.59 19.09
C SER A 299 2.44 15.77 19.05
N LEU A 300 2.62 16.40 17.87
CA LEU A 300 3.38 17.64 17.72
C LEU A 300 2.47 18.83 18.07
N PRO A 301 3.00 19.88 18.73
CA PRO A 301 2.25 21.10 19.04
C PRO A 301 1.92 21.93 17.80
#